data_AF-A0A191HXB7-F1
#
_entry.id   AF-A0A191HXB7-F1
#
_cell.length_a   1.000
_cell.length_b   1.000
_cell.length_c   1.000
_cell.angle_alpha   90.00
_cell.angle_beta   90.00
_cell.angle_gamma   90.00
#
_symmetry.space_group_name_H-M   'P 1'
#
loop_
_entity.id
_entity.type
_entity.pdbx_description
1 polymer ?
#
loop_
_entity_poly.entity_id
_entity_poly.type
_entity_poly.pdbx_seq_one_letter_code
_entity_poly.pdbx_strand_id
1 'polypeptide(L)'
;MAEVKKKRHWSYLLLGIVLLILGLYVIANPLIAVTTLVIMFIISTFTAGITSIMEYSAHKSSKGILVIGILNLIFGFIFVFNFFVTVVFMPFLAGIWLLVWGVFEIGASIKMKPVFKNWWLYLITGILSIIIEMPMMLNFNLGTQLLSLFWYLHYNISHHSSC
;
A
#
# COMPACT_ATOMS: atom_id res chain seq x y z
N MET A 1 4.63 23.69 42.04
CA MET A 1 3.72 23.42 40.92
C MET A 1 4.43 23.89 39.66
N ALA A 2 4.80 22.99 38.75
CA ALA A 2 5.69 23.29 37.63
C ALA A 2 4.93 23.95 36.47
N GLU A 3 5.43 25.11 36.04
CA GLU A 3 5.00 25.89 34.87
C GLU A 3 5.07 25.07 33.57
N VAL A 4 3.91 24.76 32.96
CA VAL A 4 3.84 24.11 31.65
C VAL A 4 4.13 25.15 30.57
N LYS A 5 5.38 25.14 30.10
CA LYS A 5 5.88 26.00 29.02
C LYS A 5 5.16 25.66 27.70
N LYS A 6 4.29 26.56 27.23
CA LYS A 6 3.59 26.49 25.93
C LYS A 6 4.56 26.55 24.76
N LYS A 7 5.21 25.43 24.42
CA LYS A 7 5.98 25.30 23.17
C LYS A 7 4.97 25.32 22.02
N ARG A 8 5.01 26.39 21.21
CA ARG A 8 4.27 26.51 19.96
C ARG A 8 4.62 25.30 19.07
N HIS A 9 3.68 24.39 18.90
CA HIS A 9 3.77 23.20 18.03
C HIS A 9 3.76 23.55 16.53
N TRP A 10 4.37 24.68 16.15
CA TRP A 10 4.43 25.19 14.77
C TRP A 10 5.12 24.23 13.82
N SER A 11 6.02 23.38 14.33
CA SER A 11 6.64 22.29 13.59
C SER A 11 5.60 21.35 12.96
N TYR A 12 4.49 21.05 13.64
CA TYR A 12 3.46 20.15 13.11
C TYR A 12 2.60 20.82 12.03
N LEU A 13 2.29 22.11 12.19
CA LEU A 13 1.56 22.88 11.16
C LEU A 13 2.40 23.07 9.90
N LEU A 14 3.70 23.36 10.07
CA LEU A 14 4.62 23.53 8.96
C LEU A 14 4.87 22.20 8.25
N LEU A 15 4.97 21.09 8.99
CA LEU A 15 5.01 19.74 8.44
C LEU A 15 3.75 19.43 7.63
N GLY A 16 2.56 19.79 8.13
CA GLY A 16 1.30 19.62 7.40
C GLY A 16 1.24 20.39 6.08
N ILE A 17 1.69 21.63 6.07
CA ILE A 17 1.77 22.46 4.85
C ILE A 17 2.76 21.87 3.84
N VAL A 18 3.94 21.43 4.32
CA VAL A 18 4.95 20.77 3.48
C VAL A 18 4.39 19.47 2.89
N LEU A 19 3.70 18.65 3.68
CA LEU A 19 3.04 17.42 3.20
C LEU A 19 1.95 17.72 2.17
N LEU A 20 1.16 18.78 2.33
CA LEU A 20 0.12 19.15 1.37
C LEU A 20 0.72 19.56 0.02
N ILE A 21 1.78 20.37 0.04
CA ILE A 21 2.48 20.79 -1.18
C ILE A 21 3.11 19.56 -1.87
N LEU A 22 3.77 18.68 -1.10
CA LEU A 22 4.32 17.43 -1.62
C LEU A 22 3.22 16.52 -2.19
N GLY A 23 2.08 16.40 -1.52
CA GLY A 23 0.94 15.62 -1.99
C GLY A 23 0.39 16.13 -3.32
N LEU A 24 0.18 17.46 -3.44
CA LEU A 24 -0.21 18.11 -4.69
C LEU A 24 0.82 17.89 -5.80
N TYR A 25 2.11 17.99 -5.48
CA TYR A 25 3.20 17.76 -6.42
C TYR A 25 3.23 16.33 -6.95
N VAL A 26 2.97 15.35 -6.07
CA VAL A 26 2.90 13.92 -6.38
C VAL A 26 1.68 13.61 -7.26
N ILE A 27 0.52 14.19 -6.96
CA ILE A 27 -0.69 14.04 -7.79
C ILE A 27 -0.47 14.61 -9.19
N ALA A 28 0.21 15.76 -9.29
CA ALA A 28 0.55 16.37 -10.58
C ALA A 28 1.57 15.55 -11.38
N ASN A 29 2.44 14.78 -10.71
CA ASN A 29 3.52 14.01 -11.33
C ASN A 29 3.52 12.56 -10.83
N PRO A 30 2.59 11.70 -11.31
CA PRO A 30 2.46 10.32 -10.84
C PRO A 30 3.72 9.50 -11.09
N LEU A 31 4.53 9.87 -12.09
CA LEU A 31 5.79 9.19 -12.40
C LEU A 31 6.83 9.33 -11.27
N ILE A 32 6.87 10.49 -10.61
CA ILE A 32 7.77 10.74 -9.47
C ILE A 32 7.33 9.92 -8.25
N ALA A 33 6.02 9.76 -8.07
CA ALA A 33 5.44 8.93 -7.02
C ALA A 33 5.93 7.48 -7.11
N VAL A 34 5.75 6.88 -8.30
CA VAL A 34 6.12 5.49 -8.55
C VAL A 34 7.64 5.30 -8.43
N THR A 35 8.43 6.24 -8.96
CA THR A 35 9.89 6.21 -8.85
C THR A 35 10.36 6.24 -7.39
N THR A 36 9.74 7.09 -6.57
CA THR A 36 10.07 7.19 -5.14
C THR A 36 9.77 5.89 -4.41
N LEU A 37 8.62 5.29 -4.68
CA LEU A 37 8.24 3.98 -4.09
C LEU A 37 9.21 2.88 -4.51
N VAL A 38 9.63 2.85 -5.79
CA VAL A 38 10.64 1.92 -6.30
C VAL A 38 11.95 2.06 -5.52
N ILE A 39 12.44 3.28 -5.32
CA ILE A 39 13.69 3.53 -4.58
C ILE A 39 13.57 3.06 -3.13
N MET A 40 12.47 3.40 -2.45
CA MET A 40 12.22 2.96 -1.07
C MET A 40 12.18 1.43 -0.97
N PHE A 41 11.55 0.78 -1.95
CA PHE A 41 11.46 -0.67 -1.98
C PHE A 41 12.81 -1.34 -2.22
N ILE A 42 13.61 -0.84 -3.15
CA ILE A 42 14.98 -1.33 -3.38
C ILE A 42 15.77 -1.28 -2.07
N ILE A 43 15.75 -0.14 -1.38
CA ILE A 43 16.43 0.03 -0.08
C ILE A 43 15.92 -1.01 0.94
N SER A 44 14.59 -1.20 1.05
CA SER A 44 14.02 -2.20 1.97
C SER A 44 14.41 -3.64 1.62
N THR A 45 14.57 -3.95 0.34
CA THR A 45 14.94 -5.30 -0.12
C THR A 45 16.40 -5.58 0.24
N PHE A 46 17.27 -4.58 0.13
CA PHE A 46 18.66 -4.66 0.59
C PHE A 46 18.77 -4.83 2.10
N THR A 47 18.02 -4.04 2.88
CA THR A 47 18.05 -4.17 4.34
C THR A 47 17.52 -5.53 4.78
N ALA A 48 16.45 -6.05 4.17
CA ALA A 48 15.92 -7.40 4.42
C ALA A 48 16.94 -8.50 4.04
N GLY A 49 17.67 -8.31 2.95
CA GLY A 49 18.78 -9.20 2.56
C GLY A 49 19.88 -9.24 3.62
N ILE A 50 20.30 -8.08 4.14
CA ILE A 50 21.34 -8.00 5.17
C ILE A 50 20.87 -8.62 6.49
N THR A 51 19.65 -8.30 6.95
CA THR A 51 19.13 -8.82 8.23
C THR A 51 19.02 -10.34 8.22
N SER A 52 18.60 -10.94 7.11
CA SER A 52 18.51 -12.40 7.00
C SER A 52 19.86 -13.12 7.10
N ILE A 53 20.95 -12.51 6.60
CA ILE A 53 22.31 -13.04 6.75
C ILE A 53 22.76 -12.95 8.20
N MET A 54 22.46 -11.83 8.86
CA MET A 54 22.75 -11.64 10.29
C MET A 54 21.99 -12.64 11.16
N GLU A 55 20.71 -12.90 10.86
CA GLU A 55 19.88 -13.88 11.58
C GLU A 55 20.38 -15.32 11.42
N TYR A 56 20.84 -15.70 10.22
CA TYR A 56 21.44 -17.01 9.99
C TYR A 56 22.71 -17.19 10.83
N SER A 57 23.55 -16.16 10.92
CA SER A 57 24.78 -16.18 11.71
C SER A 57 24.50 -16.20 13.23
N ALA A 58 23.51 -15.43 13.68
CA ALA A 58 23.23 -15.24 15.11
C ALA A 58 22.49 -16.41 15.76
N HIS A 59 21.58 -17.09 15.06
CA HIS A 59 20.73 -18.13 15.67
C HIS A 59 20.84 -19.50 14.98
N LYS A 60 21.78 -19.68 14.03
CA LYS A 60 21.92 -20.93 13.25
C LYS A 60 20.54 -21.37 12.73
N SER A 61 19.81 -20.39 12.22
CA SER A 61 18.38 -20.49 11.92
C SER A 61 18.13 -21.39 10.70
N SER A 62 16.86 -21.71 10.44
CA SER A 62 16.49 -22.62 9.36
C SER A 62 17.09 -22.15 8.01
N LYS A 63 17.53 -23.11 7.19
CA LYS A 63 18.08 -22.85 5.84
C LYS A 63 17.13 -21.98 4.98
N GLY A 64 15.83 -21.97 5.28
CA GLY A 64 14.83 -21.16 4.58
C GLY A 64 15.05 -19.65 4.71
N ILE A 65 15.54 -19.16 5.85
CA ILE A 65 15.78 -17.73 6.06
C ILE A 65 17.00 -17.25 5.26
N LEU A 66 18.01 -18.10 5.13
CA LEU A 66 19.18 -17.80 4.27
C LEU A 66 18.78 -17.76 2.79
N VAL A 67 17.93 -18.69 2.34
CA VAL A 67 17.43 -18.71 0.96
C VAL A 67 16.57 -17.47 0.67
N ILE A 68 15.69 -17.06 1.59
CA ILE A 68 14.89 -15.84 1.45
C ILE A 68 15.80 -14.59 1.33
N GLY A 69 16.88 -14.56 2.10
CA GLY A 69 17.87 -13.49 2.09
C GLY A 69 18.59 -13.34 0.77
N ILE A 70 19.10 -14.45 0.26
CA ILE A 70 19.80 -14.52 -1.03
C ILE A 70 18.83 -14.14 -2.15
N LEU A 71 17.60 -14.64 -2.13
CA LEU A 71 16.56 -14.27 -3.10
C LEU A 71 16.27 -12.77 -3.07
N ASN A 72 16.10 -12.17 -1.89
CA ASN A 72 15.88 -10.73 -1.75
C ASN A 72 17.03 -9.91 -2.33
N LEU A 73 18.29 -10.29 -2.08
CA LEU A 73 19.44 -9.61 -2.67
C LEU A 73 19.47 -9.74 -4.20
N ILE A 74 19.18 -10.92 -4.74
CA ILE A 74 19.12 -11.14 -6.19
C ILE A 74 18.00 -10.29 -6.82
N PHE A 75 16.80 -10.29 -6.23
CA PHE A 75 15.70 -9.44 -6.70
C PHE A 75 16.05 -7.96 -6.61
N GLY A 76 16.63 -7.51 -5.50
CA GLY A 76 17.11 -6.14 -5.33
C GLY A 76 18.11 -5.75 -6.42
N PHE A 77 19.05 -6.63 -6.76
CA PHE A 77 20.00 -6.41 -7.84
C PHE A 77 19.29 -6.29 -9.19
N ILE A 78 18.44 -7.26 -9.55
CA ILE A 78 17.68 -7.24 -10.82
C ILE A 78 16.87 -5.95 -10.96
N PHE A 79 16.25 -5.49 -9.87
CA PHE A 79 15.45 -4.27 -9.86
C PHE A 79 16.26 -2.98 -10.03
N VAL A 80 17.51 -2.95 -9.59
CA VAL A 80 18.42 -1.82 -9.83
C VAL A 80 18.86 -1.76 -11.29
N PHE A 81 19.21 -2.91 -11.90
CA PHE A 81 19.67 -2.94 -13.30
C PHE A 81 18.53 -2.75 -14.30
N ASN A 82 17.32 -3.19 -13.97
CA ASN A 82 16.14 -3.07 -14.83
C ASN A 82 15.06 -2.21 -14.18
N PHE A 83 15.31 -0.90 -14.09
CA PHE A 83 14.37 0.05 -13.51
C PHE A 83 12.95 -0.06 -14.13
N PHE A 84 12.85 -0.28 -15.44
CA PHE A 84 11.57 -0.45 -16.12
C PHE A 84 10.77 -1.66 -15.61
N VAL A 85 11.45 -2.77 -15.33
CA VAL A 85 10.81 -3.98 -14.77
C VAL A 85 10.28 -3.68 -13.37
N THR A 86 11.02 -2.96 -12.55
CA THR A 86 10.62 -2.59 -11.19
C THR A 86 9.42 -1.65 -11.18
N VAL A 87 9.37 -0.70 -12.11
CA VAL A 87 8.24 0.23 -12.29
C VAL A 87 6.97 -0.53 -12.67
N VAL A 88 7.05 -1.58 -13.51
CA VAL A 88 5.90 -2.42 -13.88
C VAL A 88 5.52 -3.40 -12.76
N PHE A 89 6.50 -3.90 -12.01
CA PHE A 89 6.29 -4.85 -10.91
C PHE A 89 5.61 -4.21 -9.69
N MET A 90 5.84 -2.92 -9.45
CA MET A 90 5.24 -2.19 -8.33
C MET A 90 3.69 -2.21 -8.33
N PRO A 91 3.02 -1.79 -9.43
CA PRO A 91 1.57 -1.95 -9.59
C PRO A 91 1.08 -3.38 -9.38
N PHE A 92 1.88 -4.37 -9.80
CA PHE A 92 1.52 -5.78 -9.67
C PHE A 92 1.49 -6.23 -8.20
N LEU A 93 2.51 -5.86 -7.41
CA LEU A 93 2.54 -6.08 -5.96
C LEU A 93 1.37 -5.39 -5.26
N ALA A 94 1.11 -4.13 -5.60
CA ALA A 94 0.00 -3.37 -5.06
C ALA A 94 -1.36 -4.00 -5.41
N GLY A 95 -1.52 -4.50 -6.64
CA GLY A 95 -2.72 -5.21 -7.09
C GLY A 95 -2.95 -6.50 -6.33
N ILE A 96 -1.92 -7.32 -6.10
CA ILE A 96 -2.05 -8.53 -5.27
C ILE A 96 -2.46 -8.17 -3.84
N TRP A 97 -1.86 -7.13 -3.27
CA TRP A 97 -2.21 -6.67 -1.92
C TRP A 97 -3.66 -6.21 -1.82
N LEU A 98 -4.13 -5.45 -2.82
CA LEU A 98 -5.50 -5.00 -2.91
C LEU A 98 -6.48 -6.18 -3.08
N LEU A 99 -6.13 -7.19 -3.89
CA LEU A 99 -6.94 -8.40 -4.04
C LEU A 99 -7.15 -9.12 -2.70
N VAL A 100 -6.07 -9.24 -1.92
CA VAL A 100 -6.15 -9.82 -0.57
C VAL A 100 -7.09 -8.98 0.31
N TRP A 101 -7.01 -7.65 0.23
CA TRP A 101 -7.88 -6.74 0.96
C TRP A 101 -9.36 -6.84 0.53
N GLY A 102 -9.64 -6.97 -0.78
CA GLY A 102 -10.98 -7.20 -1.31
C GLY A 102 -11.58 -8.52 -0.83
N VAL A 103 -10.78 -9.59 -0.75
CA VAL A 103 -11.22 -10.87 -0.15
C VAL A 103 -11.57 -10.70 1.33
N PHE A 104 -10.79 -9.93 2.08
CA PHE A 104 -11.11 -9.62 3.48
C PHE A 104 -12.40 -8.81 3.62
N GLU A 105 -12.68 -7.85 2.73
CA GLU A 105 -13.95 -7.11 2.71
C GLU A 105 -15.14 -8.03 2.48
N ILE A 106 -15.05 -8.97 1.53
CA ILE A 106 -16.12 -9.96 1.29
C ILE A 106 -16.36 -10.80 2.54
N GLY A 107 -15.29 -11.25 3.22
CA GLY A 107 -15.38 -11.99 4.47
C GLY A 107 -16.00 -11.18 5.62
N ALA A 108 -15.65 -9.89 5.72
CA ALA A 108 -16.22 -8.98 6.71
C ALA A 108 -17.71 -8.72 6.44
N SER A 109 -18.09 -8.59 5.17
CA SER A 109 -19.48 -8.44 4.75
C SER A 109 -20.30 -9.60 5.30
N ILE A 110 -19.94 -10.87 5.05
CA ILE A 110 -20.71 -12.05 5.49
C ILE A 110 -21.00 -12.04 7.00
N LYS A 111 -20.08 -11.54 7.82
CA LYS A 111 -20.26 -11.42 9.28
C LYS A 111 -21.25 -10.32 9.69
N MET A 112 -21.42 -9.27 8.88
CA MET A 112 -22.36 -8.17 9.13
C MET A 112 -23.78 -8.42 8.61
N LYS A 113 -24.02 -9.57 7.95
CA LYS A 113 -25.32 -10.00 7.42
C LYS A 113 -26.51 -9.92 8.40
N PRO A 114 -26.36 -10.19 9.72
CA PRO A 114 -27.48 -10.11 10.65
C PRO A 114 -27.71 -8.71 11.24
N VAL A 115 -26.83 -7.74 11.00
CA VAL A 115 -26.85 -6.42 11.69
C VAL A 115 -27.34 -5.30 10.77
N PHE A 116 -27.07 -5.36 9.46
CA PHE A 116 -27.38 -4.27 8.52
C PHE A 116 -28.33 -4.70 7.40
N LYS A 117 -29.36 -3.88 7.14
CA LYS A 117 -30.35 -4.08 6.06
C LYS A 117 -29.72 -4.02 4.67
N ASN A 118 -28.66 -3.23 4.50
CA ASN A 118 -27.98 -2.99 3.21
C ASN A 118 -26.75 -3.88 2.98
N TRP A 119 -26.71 -5.05 3.61
CA TRP A 119 -25.60 -6.01 3.53
C TRP A 119 -25.12 -6.33 2.11
N TRP A 120 -26.05 -6.36 1.14
CA TRP A 120 -25.71 -6.62 -0.26
C TRP A 120 -24.79 -5.56 -0.88
N LEU A 121 -24.82 -4.31 -0.39
CA LEU A 121 -23.95 -3.25 -0.91
C LEU A 121 -22.48 -3.52 -0.58
N TYR A 122 -22.19 -4.01 0.63
CA TYR A 122 -20.83 -4.41 1.04
C TYR A 122 -20.29 -5.62 0.26
N LEU A 123 -21.19 -6.51 -0.20
CA LEU A 123 -20.81 -7.59 -1.11
C LEU A 123 -20.46 -7.06 -2.50
N ILE A 124 -21.28 -6.15 -3.03
CA ILE A 124 -21.06 -5.53 -4.33
C ILE A 124 -19.76 -4.73 -4.32
N THR A 125 -19.43 -4.01 -3.24
CA THR A 125 -18.15 -3.29 -3.13
C THR A 125 -16.95 -4.24 -3.17
N GLY A 126 -16.98 -5.33 -2.42
CA GLY A 126 -15.87 -6.31 -2.43
C GLY A 126 -15.69 -7.04 -3.77
N ILE A 127 -16.77 -7.24 -4.53
CA ILE A 127 -16.67 -7.80 -5.89
C ILE A 127 -16.16 -6.75 -6.88
N LEU A 128 -16.64 -5.50 -6.77
CA LEU A 128 -16.19 -4.40 -7.63
C LEU A 128 -14.69 -4.11 -7.44
N SER A 129 -14.17 -4.14 -6.21
CA SER A 129 -12.75 -3.90 -5.95
C SER A 129 -11.88 -4.90 -6.71
N ILE A 130 -12.17 -6.21 -6.59
CA ILE A 130 -11.45 -7.28 -7.31
C ILE A 130 -11.51 -7.07 -8.84
N ILE A 131 -12.67 -6.70 -9.38
CA ILE A 131 -12.84 -6.49 -10.83
C ILE A 131 -12.07 -5.24 -11.30
N ILE A 132 -12.05 -4.18 -10.48
CA ILE A 132 -11.37 -2.92 -10.77
C ILE A 132 -9.85 -3.05 -10.65
N GLU A 133 -9.37 -3.97 -9.82
CA GLU A 133 -7.95 -4.22 -9.59
C GLU A 133 -7.26 -4.95 -10.76
N MET A 134 -7.96 -5.82 -11.49
CA MET A 134 -7.39 -6.50 -12.67
C MET A 134 -6.89 -5.53 -13.77
N PRO A 135 -7.68 -4.52 -14.20
CA PRO A 135 -7.22 -3.48 -15.14
C PRO A 135 -6.02 -2.66 -14.65
N MET A 136 -5.85 -2.52 -13.33
CA MET A 136 -4.75 -1.75 -12.72
C MET A 136 -3.38 -2.39 -13.00
N MET A 137 -3.33 -3.71 -13.21
CA MET A 137 -2.12 -4.43 -13.59
C MET A 137 -1.65 -4.14 -15.02
N LEU A 138 -2.58 -3.84 -15.93
CA LEU A 138 -2.29 -3.61 -17.35
C LEU A 138 -2.04 -2.13 -17.64
N ASN A 139 -2.73 -1.22 -16.94
CA ASN A 139 -2.58 0.22 -17.09
C ASN A 139 -2.69 0.91 -15.73
N PHE A 140 -1.55 1.21 -15.11
CA PHE A 140 -1.49 1.84 -13.78
C PHE A 140 -2.32 3.12 -13.68
N ASN A 141 -2.29 3.97 -14.72
CA ASN A 141 -3.03 5.24 -14.74
C ASN A 141 -4.56 5.03 -14.78
N LEU A 142 -5.05 4.02 -15.50
CA LEU A 142 -6.48 3.70 -15.52
C LEU A 142 -6.91 3.04 -14.20
N GLY A 143 -6.05 2.20 -13.62
CA GLY A 143 -6.36 1.53 -12.36
C GLY A 143 -6.50 2.49 -11.18
N THR A 144 -5.61 3.47 -11.04
CA THR A 144 -5.69 4.46 -9.94
C THR A 144 -6.94 5.32 -10.02
N GLN A 145 -7.36 5.69 -11.23
CA GLN A 145 -8.60 6.45 -11.45
C GLN A 145 -9.82 5.64 -11.02
N LEU A 146 -9.93 4.38 -11.42
CA LEU A 146 -11.04 3.50 -11.06
C LEU A 146 -11.07 3.21 -9.55
N LEU A 147 -9.90 3.03 -8.92
CA LEU A 147 -9.79 2.83 -7.47
C LEU A 147 -10.27 4.06 -6.68
N SER A 148 -9.98 5.27 -7.14
CA SER A 148 -10.45 6.50 -6.49
C SER A 148 -11.97 6.64 -6.52
N LEU A 149 -12.60 6.27 -7.66
CA LEU A 149 -14.05 6.28 -7.82
C LEU A 149 -14.71 5.20 -6.95
N PHE A 150 -14.08 4.02 -6.86
CA PHE A 150 -14.51 2.96 -5.95
C PHE A 150 -14.52 3.42 -4.49
N TRP A 151 -13.43 4.02 -4.01
CA TRP A 151 -13.33 4.47 -2.62
C TRP A 151 -14.35 5.57 -2.30
N TYR A 152 -14.61 6.45 -3.26
CA TYR A 152 -15.65 7.47 -3.13
C TYR A 152 -17.05 6.85 -2.99
N LEU A 153 -17.37 5.84 -3.81
CA LEU A 153 -18.65 5.12 -3.74
C LEU A 153 -18.77 4.33 -2.42
N HIS A 154 -17.72 3.65 -1.99
CA HIS A 154 -17.70 2.93 -0.72
C HIS A 154 -17.92 3.90 0.46
N TYR A 155 -17.19 5.01 0.50
CA TYR A 155 -17.35 6.02 1.55
C TYR A 155 -18.80 6.53 1.62
N ASN A 156 -19.39 6.85 0.47
CA ASN A 156 -20.77 7.33 0.40
C ASN A 156 -21.79 6.28 0.89
N ILE A 157 -21.62 5.01 0.52
CA ILE A 157 -22.50 3.91 0.94
C ILE A 157 -22.40 3.69 2.46
N SER A 158 -21.17 3.69 3.00
CA SER A 158 -20.93 3.48 4.44
C SER A 158 -21.59 4.57 5.29
N HIS A 159 -21.53 5.82 4.82
CA HIS A 159 -22.17 6.96 5.48
C HIS A 159 -23.70 6.86 5.44
N HIS A 160 -24.27 6.43 4.31
CA HIS A 160 -25.71 6.29 4.18
C HIS A 160 -26.29 5.12 5.01
N SER A 161 -25.51 4.06 5.24
CA SER A 161 -25.92 2.92 6.09
C SER A 161 -25.82 3.17 7.60
N SER A 162 -25.28 4.32 8.01
CA SER A 162 -25.06 4.71 9.41
C SER A 162 -26.16 5.63 9.97
N CYS A 163 -27.19 5.96 9.18
CA CYS A 163 -28.42 6.65 9.60
C CYS A 163 -29.61 5.70 9.52
#